data_AF-A0A3P6SAZ2-F1
#
_entry.id   AF-A0A3P6SAZ2-F1
#
_cell.length_a   1.000
_cell.length_b   1.000
_cell.length_c   1.000
_cell.angle_alpha   90.00
_cell.angle_beta   90.00
_cell.angle_gamma   90.00
#
_symmetry.space_group_name_H-M   'P 1'
#
loop_
_entity.id
_entity.type
_entity.pdbx_description
1 polymer ?
#
loop_
_entity_poly.entity_id
_entity_poly.type
_entity_poly.pdbx_seq_one_letter_code
_entity_poly.pdbx_strand_id
1 'polypeptide(L)'
;MVEDDHHKVVVADGVAYVAGKARAGALYDAILIDACRSEHPGDINCPLEVFYSNQVLNDAAKLLTPGGMLFSGGQRQWDSLTQHKF
;
A
#
# COMPACT_ATOMS: atom_id res chain seq x y z
N MET A 1 12.29 -1.54 16.51
CA MET A 1 12.51 -2.73 15.65
C MET A 1 13.99 -2.74 15.31
N VAL A 2 14.66 -3.90 15.39
CA VAL A 2 16.08 -4.05 15.03
C VAL A 2 16.13 -4.74 13.66
N GLU A 3 17.02 -4.29 12.77
CA GLU A 3 17.22 -4.94 11.48
C GLU A 3 18.11 -6.18 11.63
N ASP A 4 17.78 -7.22 10.88
CA ASP A 4 18.55 -8.47 10.77
C ASP A 4 18.38 -9.05 9.36
N ASP A 5 18.80 -10.29 9.11
CA ASP A 5 18.70 -10.89 7.76
C ASP A 5 17.27 -11.16 7.28
N HIS A 6 16.29 -11.12 8.18
CA HIS A 6 14.89 -11.39 7.92
C HIS A 6 14.05 -10.11 7.92
N HIS A 7 14.58 -9.01 8.47
CA HIS A 7 13.95 -7.71 8.52
C HIS A 7 14.93 -6.60 8.09
N LYS A 8 14.66 -6.00 6.94
CA LYS A 8 15.43 -4.88 6.39
C LYS A 8 14.53 -3.66 6.24
N VAL A 9 15.04 -2.47 6.56
CA VAL A 9 14.34 -1.21 6.34
C VAL A 9 14.93 -0.50 5.13
N VAL A 10 14.05 -0.08 4.22
CA VAL A 10 14.43 0.73 3.07
C VAL A 10 13.75 2.09 3.19
N VAL A 11 14.53 3.15 3.29
CA VAL A 11 14.02 4.53 3.25
C VAL A 11 13.96 4.98 1.79
N ALA A 12 12.75 4.98 1.22
CA ALA A 12 12.49 5.37 -0.15
C ALA A 12 11.04 5.86 -0.32
N ASP A 13 10.75 6.47 -1.46
CA ASP A 13 9.36 6.64 -1.91
C ASP A 13 8.76 5.27 -2.23
N GLY A 14 7.66 4.91 -1.55
CA GLY A 14 7.05 3.58 -1.65
C GLY A 14 6.52 3.25 -3.06
N VAL A 15 6.01 4.24 -3.79
CA VAL A 15 5.48 4.07 -5.15
C VAL A 15 6.62 3.78 -6.11
N ALA A 16 7.69 4.58 -6.06
CA ALA A 16 8.88 4.38 -6.86
C ALA A 16 9.57 3.04 -6.54
N TYR A 17 9.58 2.65 -5.25
CA TYR A 17 10.15 1.39 -4.80
C TYR A 17 9.40 0.18 -5.37
N VAL A 18 8.06 0.17 -5.30
CA VAL A 18 7.22 -0.90 -5.88
C VAL A 18 7.48 -1.02 -7.38
N ALA A 19 7.45 0.09 -8.11
CA ALA A 19 7.71 0.09 -9.55
C ALA A 19 9.12 -0.42 -9.90
N GLY A 20 10.13 -0.04 -9.11
CA GLY A 20 11.51 -0.50 -9.28
C GLY A 20 11.67 -2.00 -9.05
N LYS A 21 11.07 -2.54 -7.98
CA LYS A 21 11.09 -3.97 -7.68
C LYS A 21 10.33 -4.78 -8.72
N ALA A 22 9.21 -4.25 -9.22
CA ALA A 22 8.43 -4.91 -10.26
C ALA A 22 9.24 -5.05 -11.56
N ARG A 23 9.99 -4.00 -11.95
CA ARG A 23 10.91 -4.06 -13.10
C ARG A 23 12.07 -5.04 -12.89
N ALA A 24 12.52 -5.21 -11.65
CA ALA A 24 13.60 -6.13 -11.30
C ALA A 24 13.15 -7.60 -11.18
N GLY A 25 11.84 -7.89 -11.29
CA GLY A 25 11.29 -9.25 -11.18
C GLY A 25 11.34 -9.82 -9.76
N ALA A 26 11.34 -8.97 -8.74
CA ALA A 26 11.24 -9.43 -7.35
C ALA A 26 9.87 -10.08 -7.09
N LEU A 27 9.82 -11.05 -6.18
CA LEU A 27 8.61 -11.74 -5.78
C LEU A 27 8.48 -11.80 -4.27
N TYR A 28 7.24 -11.69 -3.78
CA TYR A 28 6.87 -11.75 -2.38
C TYR A 28 5.60 -12.61 -2.21
N ASP A 29 5.52 -13.36 -1.11
CA ASP A 29 4.34 -14.17 -0.78
C ASP A 29 3.19 -13.32 -0.23
N ALA A 30 3.53 -12.21 0.42
CA ALA A 30 2.56 -11.26 0.94
C ALA A 30 3.07 -9.82 0.81
N ILE A 31 2.16 -8.91 0.49
CA ILE A 31 2.41 -7.46 0.49
C ILE A 31 1.38 -6.81 1.42
N LEU A 32 1.86 -6.02 2.38
CA LEU A 32 1.03 -5.17 3.21
C LEU A 32 1.26 -3.70 2.82
N ILE A 33 0.19 -3.02 2.40
CA ILE A 33 0.21 -1.58 2.19
C ILE A 33 -0.46 -0.93 3.41
N ASP A 34 0.37 -0.32 4.26
CA ASP A 34 -0.02 0.47 5.44
C ASP A 34 0.71 1.82 5.37
N ALA A 35 0.17 2.72 4.54
CA ALA A 35 0.83 3.97 4.17
C ALA A 35 -0.14 5.15 4.29
N CYS A 36 -0.27 5.68 5.50
CA CYS A 36 -1.17 6.80 5.83
C CYS A 36 -0.43 8.15 5.87
N ARG A 37 -1.16 9.27 5.81
CA ARG A 37 -0.61 10.59 6.18
C ARG A 37 -0.54 10.70 7.71
N SER A 38 0.55 11.24 8.23
CA SER A 38 0.71 11.52 9.66
C SER A 38 0.08 12.85 10.11
N GLU A 39 -0.35 13.70 9.17
CA GLU A 39 -0.52 15.14 9.43
C GLU A 39 -1.96 15.57 9.78
N HIS A 40 -2.98 14.72 9.63
CA HIS A 40 -4.37 15.12 9.86
C HIS A 40 -5.14 14.08 10.71
N PRO A 41 -5.27 14.29 12.03
CA PRO A 41 -6.14 13.48 12.87
C PRO A 41 -7.60 13.76 12.46
N GLY A 42 -8.12 12.97 11.53
CA GLY A 42 -9.47 13.11 10.96
C GLY A 42 -9.59 12.66 9.50
N ASP A 43 -8.49 12.71 8.75
CA ASP A 43 -8.42 12.13 7.39
C ASP A 43 -7.95 10.69 7.53
N ILE A 44 -8.92 9.77 7.61
CA ILE A 44 -8.65 8.34 7.82
C ILE A 44 -8.37 7.64 6.49
N ASN A 45 -8.16 8.36 5.38
CA ASN A 45 -7.87 7.76 4.08
C ASN A 45 -6.49 7.08 4.09
N CYS A 46 -6.48 5.85 4.57
CA CYS A 46 -5.35 4.97 4.60
C CYS A 46 -5.69 3.66 3.88
N PRO A 47 -4.77 3.15 3.03
CA PRO A 47 -3.61 3.85 2.47
C PRO A 47 -3.93 5.14 1.70
N LEU A 48 -2.90 5.96 1.51
CA LEU A 48 -2.89 7.11 0.61
C LEU A 48 -3.42 6.72 -0.78
N GLU A 49 -4.26 7.57 -1.38
CA GLU A 49 -4.93 7.29 -2.67
C GLU A 49 -3.98 6.87 -3.80
N VAL A 50 -2.75 7.37 -3.80
CA VAL A 50 -1.74 7.00 -4.80
C VAL A 50 -1.45 5.50 -4.83
N PHE A 51 -1.55 4.81 -3.69
CA PHE A 51 -1.36 3.37 -3.60
C PHE A 51 -2.53 2.56 -4.17
N TYR A 52 -3.67 3.21 -4.42
CA TYR A 52 -4.82 2.62 -5.13
C TYR A 52 -4.82 2.92 -6.64
N SER A 53 -3.81 3.62 -7.15
CA SER A 53 -3.71 3.86 -8.59
C SER A 53 -3.50 2.55 -9.36
N ASN A 54 -4.10 2.44 -10.55
CA ASN A 54 -3.95 1.26 -11.41
C ASN A 54 -2.48 0.90 -11.67
N GLN A 55 -1.61 1.91 -11.80
CA GLN A 55 -0.18 1.67 -12.00
C GLN A 55 0.44 0.94 -10.81
N VAL A 56 0.19 1.41 -9.59
CA VAL A 56 0.75 0.80 -8.37
C VAL A 56 0.16 -0.59 -8.14
N LEU A 57 -1.16 -0.76 -8.33
CA LEU A 57 -1.79 -2.07 -8.18
C LEU A 57 -1.28 -3.08 -9.22
N ASN A 58 -1.07 -2.66 -10.46
CA ASN A 58 -0.49 -3.53 -11.49
C ASN A 58 0.97 -3.90 -11.20
N ASP A 59 1.77 -2.97 -10.69
CA ASP A 59 3.14 -3.27 -10.31
C ASP A 59 3.21 -4.15 -9.06
N ALA A 60 2.35 -3.92 -8.07
CA ALA A 60 2.23 -4.77 -6.89
C ALA A 60 1.75 -6.19 -7.25
N ALA A 61 0.84 -6.35 -8.22
CA ALA A 61 0.42 -7.66 -8.70
C ALA A 61 1.57 -8.46 -9.34
N LYS A 62 2.49 -7.80 -10.07
CA LYS A 62 3.69 -8.44 -10.64
C LYS A 62 4.69 -8.88 -9.56
N LEU A 63 4.60 -8.29 -8.38
CA LEU A 63 5.45 -8.62 -7.24
C LEU A 63 4.95 -9.81 -6.43
N LEU A 64 3.76 -10.34 -6.70
CA LEU A 64 3.23 -11.48 -5.96
C LEU A 64 3.65 -12.80 -6.61
N THR A 65 4.02 -13.77 -5.78
CA THR A 65 4.13 -15.17 -6.21
C THR A 65 2.77 -15.72 -6.65
N PRO A 66 2.72 -16.82 -7.42
CA PRO A 66 1.46 -17.52 -7.66
C PRO A 66 0.80 -17.92 -6.34
N GLY A 67 -0.38 -17.36 -6.04
CA GLY A 67 -1.09 -17.55 -4.77
C GLY A 67 -0.73 -16.55 -3.67
N GLY A 68 0.17 -15.61 -3.93
CA GLY A 68 0.50 -14.52 -3.01
C GLY A 68 -0.68 -13.56 -2.82
N MET A 69 -0.65 -12.83 -1.70
CA MET A 69 -1.75 -11.96 -1.29
C MET A 69 -1.31 -10.52 -1.04
N LEU A 70 -2.16 -9.56 -1.42
CA LEU A 70 -2.02 -8.16 -1.07
C LEU A 70 -3.08 -7.78 -0.05
N PHE A 71 -2.65 -7.16 1.04
CA PHE A 71 -3.51 -6.57 2.08
C PHE A 71 -3.36 -5.05 2.06
N SER A 72 -4.48 -4.34 1.98
CA SER A 72 -4.54 -2.90 2.19
C SER A 72 -5.48 -2.61 3.35
N GLY A 73 -4.99 -1.94 4.40
CA GLY A 73 -5.80 -1.59 5.57
C GLY A 73 -6.79 -0.49 5.26
N GLY A 74 -7.94 -0.81 4.65
CA GLY A 74 -8.93 0.19 4.25
C GLY A 74 -9.66 0.79 5.44
N GLN A 75 -9.32 2.02 5.81
CA GLN A 75 -10.11 2.83 6.73
C GLN A 75 -10.94 3.83 5.90
N ARG A 76 -12.22 3.52 5.62
CA ARG A 76 -13.11 4.49 4.97
C ARG A 76 -13.77 5.37 6.03
N GLN A 77 -13.68 6.69 5.83
CA GLN A 77 -14.46 7.66 6.58
C GLN A 77 -15.96 7.39 6.37
N TRP A 78 -16.73 7.29 7.45
CA TRP A 78 -18.16 6.97 7.46
C TRP A 78 -19.07 8.08 6.91
N ASP A 79 -18.51 9.17 6.37
CA ASP A 79 -19.26 10.39 6.03
C ASP A 79 -19.80 10.42 4.58
N SER A 80 -19.42 9.49 3.71
CA SER A 80 -19.88 9.49 2.30
C SER A 80 -21.21 8.75 2.06
N LEU A 81 -21.80 8.12 3.08
CA LEU A 81 -23.06 7.36 2.96
C LEU A 81 -24.30 8.13 3.43
N THR A 82 -24.14 9.34 3.98
CA THR A 82 -25.25 10.16 4.51
C THR A 82 -25.57 11.40 3.68
N GLN A 83 -24.76 11.77 2.68
CA GLN A 83 -24.99 12.96 1.84
C GLN A 83 -25.98 12.75 0.66
N HIS A 84 -26.72 11.63 0.63
CA HIS A 84 -27.80 11.38 -0.35
C HIS A 84 -29.17 11.18 0.30
N LYS A 85 -29.45 11.89 1.39
CA LYS A 85 -30.81 12.06 1.89
C LYS A 85 -31.02 13.49 2.36
N PHE A 86 -31.47 14.36 1.45
CA PHE A 86 -32.51 15.39 1.66
C PHE A 86 -33.06 15.79 0.29
#